data_AF-A0A971W5X6-F1
#
_entry.id   AF-A0A971W5X6-F1
#
_cell.length_a   1.000
_cell.length_b   1.000
_cell.length_c   1.000
_cell.angle_alpha   90.00
_cell.angle_beta   90.00
_cell.angle_gamma   90.00
#
_symmetry.space_group_name_H-M   'P 1'
#
loop_
_entity.id
_entity.type
_entity.pdbx_description
1 polymer ?
#
loop_
_entity_poly.entity_id
_entity_poly.type
_entity_poly.pdbx_seq_one_letter_code
_entity_poly.pdbx_strand_id
1 'polypeptide(L)'
;MKKHDAEIYRLSADSAETALAQGALDSKTKLLIVLALDALKGAAQGVKVVAAQARAAGAREDEIAEALRLAYYVSGMDVVKTCLNAYETEDNGKM
;
A
#
# COMPACT_ATOMS: atom_id res chain seq x y z
N MET A 1 -8.40 -11.83 17.09
CA MET A 1 -9.34 -12.48 16.15
C MET A 1 -9.48 -13.97 16.35
N LYS A 2 -8.45 -14.82 16.22
CA LYS A 2 -8.61 -16.30 16.35
C LYS A 2 -9.47 -16.83 17.52
N LYS A 3 -9.39 -16.22 18.71
CA LYS A 3 -10.20 -16.58 19.90
C LYS A 3 -11.62 -15.98 19.91
N HIS A 4 -11.82 -14.85 19.24
CA HIS A 4 -13.05 -14.05 19.30
C HIS A 4 -13.93 -14.22 18.05
N ASP A 5 -13.32 -14.48 16.91
CA ASP A 5 -13.97 -14.78 15.63
C ASP A 5 -12.99 -15.63 14.79
N ALA A 6 -13.19 -16.95 14.83
CA ALA A 6 -12.32 -17.91 14.16
C ALA A 6 -12.50 -17.90 12.64
N GLU A 7 -13.69 -17.58 12.16
CA GLU A 7 -13.99 -17.58 10.72
C GLU A 7 -13.36 -16.37 10.04
N ILE A 8 -13.51 -15.16 10.59
CA ILE A 8 -12.83 -13.96 10.09
C ILE A 8 -11.31 -14.16 10.15
N TYR A 9 -10.80 -14.76 11.22
CA TYR A 9 -9.37 -15.07 11.32
C TYR A 9 -8.90 -16.02 10.21
N ARG A 10 -9.62 -17.11 9.95
CA ARG A 10 -9.27 -18.05 8.88
C ARG A 10 -9.28 -17.36 7.51
N LEU A 11 -10.36 -16.65 7.19
CA LEU A 11 -10.51 -15.97 5.90
C LEU A 11 -9.42 -14.91 5.67
N SER A 12 -9.07 -14.14 6.70
CA SER A 12 -8.00 -13.14 6.62
C SER A 12 -6.61 -13.78 6.52
N ALA A 13 -6.36 -14.89 7.20
CA ALA A 13 -5.12 -15.64 7.09
C ALA A 13 -4.95 -16.24 5.68
N ASP A 14 -5.99 -16.91 5.16
CA ASP A 14 -5.99 -17.53 3.83
C ASP A 14 -5.75 -16.46 2.73
N SER A 15 -6.36 -15.28 2.89
CA SER A 15 -6.15 -14.14 1.99
C SER A 15 -4.71 -13.62 2.02
N ALA A 16 -4.14 -13.45 3.21
CA ALA A 16 -2.74 -13.03 3.37
C ALA A 16 -1.76 -14.07 2.78
N GLU A 17 -1.99 -15.36 3.04
CA GLU A 17 -1.20 -16.46 2.50
C GLU A 17 -1.26 -16.47 0.97
N THR A 18 -2.45 -16.37 0.39
CA THR A 18 -2.63 -16.35 -1.08
C THR A 18 -1.93 -15.14 -1.71
N ALA A 19 -2.08 -13.95 -1.13
CA ALA A 19 -1.46 -12.74 -1.65
C ALA A 19 0.08 -12.80 -1.60
N LEU A 20 0.65 -13.34 -0.53
CA LEU A 20 2.10 -13.40 -0.28
C LEU A 20 2.77 -14.70 -0.77
N ALA A 21 2.00 -15.70 -1.23
CA ALA A 21 2.53 -16.93 -1.81
C ALA A 21 3.50 -16.66 -2.96
N GLN A 22 4.50 -17.51 -3.17
CA GLN A 22 5.41 -17.36 -4.31
C GLN A 22 4.65 -17.36 -5.64
N GLY A 23 5.13 -16.55 -6.59
CA GLY A 23 4.54 -16.44 -7.92
C GLY A 23 5.42 -15.61 -8.84
N ALA A 24 4.80 -14.92 -9.80
CA ALA A 24 5.53 -14.08 -10.77
C ALA A 24 6.32 -12.92 -10.11
N LEU A 25 5.84 -12.40 -8.99
CA LEU A 25 6.59 -11.47 -8.15
C LEU A 25 7.23 -12.24 -7.00
N ASP A 26 8.51 -11.99 -6.76
CA ASP A 26 9.21 -12.55 -5.61
C ASP A 26 8.69 -11.96 -4.28
N SER A 27 9.02 -12.62 -3.17
CA SER A 27 8.55 -12.22 -1.84
C SER A 27 9.03 -10.81 -1.45
N LYS A 28 10.25 -10.42 -1.87
CA LYS A 28 10.82 -9.11 -1.56
C LYS A 28 10.00 -8.01 -2.24
N THR A 29 9.73 -8.14 -3.53
CA THR A 29 8.92 -7.20 -4.31
C THR A 29 7.51 -7.09 -3.73
N LYS A 30 6.87 -8.21 -3.37
CA LYS A 30 5.55 -8.19 -2.74
C LYS A 30 5.55 -7.44 -1.41
N LEU A 31 6.55 -7.69 -0.55
CA LEU A 31 6.68 -6.99 0.74
C LEU A 31 6.92 -5.49 0.55
N LEU A 32 7.71 -5.07 -0.43
CA LEU A 32 7.89 -3.65 -0.75
C LEU A 32 6.58 -2.98 -1.22
N ILE A 33 5.77 -3.68 -2.02
CA ILE A 33 4.44 -3.20 -2.43
C ILE A 33 3.51 -3.06 -1.21
N VAL A 34 3.44 -4.09 -0.35
CA VAL A 34 2.61 -4.04 0.87
C VAL A 34 3.08 -2.92 1.80
N LEU A 35 4.39 -2.70 1.94
CA LEU A 35 4.96 -1.62 2.72
C LEU A 35 4.48 -0.24 2.23
N ALA A 36 4.50 -0.02 0.92
CA ALA A 36 4.01 1.22 0.31
C ALA A 36 2.50 1.42 0.58
N LEU A 37 1.71 0.35 0.49
CA LEU A 37 0.26 0.39 0.75
C LEU A 37 -0.06 0.64 2.23
N ASP A 38 0.69 0.04 3.16
CA ASP A 38 0.55 0.29 4.59
C ASP A 38 0.91 1.74 4.94
N ALA A 39 1.97 2.28 4.32
CA ALA A 39 2.35 3.69 4.47
C ALA A 39 1.25 4.62 3.93
N LEU A 40 0.72 4.35 2.73
CA LEU A 40 -0.37 5.10 2.12
C LEU A 40 -1.62 5.13 3.01
N LYS A 41 -1.93 4.01 3.68
CA LYS A 41 -3.07 3.89 4.61
C LYS A 41 -2.83 4.49 6.00
N GLY A 42 -1.60 4.94 6.31
CA GLY A 42 -1.23 5.39 7.65
C GLY A 42 -1.11 4.27 8.69
N ALA A 43 -0.94 3.02 8.27
CA ALA A 43 -0.85 1.85 9.14
C ALA A 43 0.54 1.72 9.79
N ALA A 44 0.86 2.58 10.77
CA ALA A 44 2.19 2.70 11.36
C ALA A 44 2.80 1.37 11.86
N GLN A 45 2.02 0.52 12.51
CA GLN A 45 2.50 -0.79 12.97
C GLN A 45 2.72 -1.77 11.81
N GLY A 46 1.86 -1.72 10.77
CA GLY A 46 2.02 -2.49 9.55
C GLY A 46 3.34 -2.13 8.85
N VAL A 47 3.59 -0.83 8.65
CA VAL A 47 4.86 -0.31 8.10
C VAL A 47 6.07 -0.87 8.84
N LYS A 48 6.05 -0.85 10.18
CA LYS A 48 7.16 -1.39 10.99
C LYS A 48 7.38 -2.89 10.78
N VAL A 49 6.30 -3.67 10.80
CA VAL A 49 6.37 -5.14 10.66
C VAL A 49 6.82 -5.53 9.25
N VAL A 50 6.20 -4.95 8.22
CA VAL A 50 6.46 -5.30 6.83
C VAL A 50 7.85 -4.83 6.39
N ALA A 51 8.33 -3.68 6.87
CA ALA A 51 9.70 -3.25 6.60
C ALA A 51 10.75 -4.20 7.22
N ALA A 52 10.47 -4.81 8.39
CA ALA A 52 11.35 -5.83 8.96
C ALA A 52 11.34 -7.13 8.13
N GLN A 53 10.17 -7.55 7.66
CA GLN A 53 10.03 -8.72 6.78
C GLN A 53 10.72 -8.51 5.43
N ALA A 54 10.59 -7.32 4.84
CA ALA A 54 11.26 -6.97 3.59
C ALA A 54 12.78 -7.08 3.71
N ARG A 55 13.36 -6.55 4.80
CA ARG A 55 14.80 -6.71 5.11
C ARG A 55 15.20 -8.17 5.25
N ALA A 56 14.40 -8.97 5.96
CA ALA A 56 14.64 -10.40 6.11
C ALA A 56 14.58 -11.14 4.76
N ALA A 57 13.79 -10.64 3.81
CA ALA A 57 13.74 -11.13 2.43
C ALA A 57 14.83 -10.54 1.52
N GLY A 58 15.80 -9.79 2.06
CA GLY A 58 16.93 -9.24 1.32
C GLY A 58 16.71 -7.85 0.72
N ALA A 59 15.66 -7.13 1.12
CA ALA A 59 15.49 -5.73 0.73
C ALA A 59 16.56 -4.85 1.35
N ARG A 60 17.14 -3.97 0.53
CA ARG A 60 18.05 -2.91 0.96
C ARG A 60 17.27 -1.65 1.38
N GLU A 61 17.90 -0.77 2.16
CA GLU A 61 17.25 0.47 2.63
C GLU A 61 16.88 1.43 1.48
N ASP A 62 17.62 1.43 0.37
CA ASP A 62 17.30 2.21 -0.83
C ASP A 62 16.01 1.72 -1.50
N GLU A 63 15.82 0.40 -1.63
CA GLU A 63 14.58 -0.21 -2.15
C GLU A 63 13.37 0.12 -1.26
N ILE A 64 13.57 0.10 0.07
CA ILE A 64 12.53 0.52 1.04
C ILE A 64 12.20 2.01 0.87
N ALA A 65 13.21 2.86 0.78
CA ALA A 65 13.02 4.30 0.61
C ALA A 65 12.30 4.62 -0.71
N GLU A 66 12.62 3.93 -1.80
CA GLU A 66 11.92 4.07 -3.08
C GLU A 66 10.45 3.65 -2.99
N ALA A 67 10.14 2.53 -2.36
CA ALA A 67 8.76 2.10 -2.14
C ALA A 67 7.94 3.13 -1.34
N LEU A 68 8.53 3.71 -0.29
CA LEU A 68 7.89 4.76 0.51
C LEU A 68 7.70 6.07 -0.27
N ARG A 69 8.64 6.43 -1.16
CA ARG A 69 8.49 7.58 -2.07
C ARG A 69 7.34 7.38 -3.04
N LEU A 70 7.12 6.16 -3.54
CA LEU A 70 5.96 5.85 -4.38
C LEU A 70 4.65 6.07 -3.62
N ALA A 71 4.58 5.64 -2.36
CA ALA A 71 3.40 5.88 -1.51
C ALA A 71 3.13 7.39 -1.33
N TYR A 72 4.17 8.18 -1.06
CA TYR A 72 4.06 9.64 -0.97
C TYR A 72 3.60 10.27 -2.29
N TYR A 73 4.21 9.88 -3.41
CA TYR A 73 3.84 10.39 -4.73
C TYR A 73 2.36 10.14 -5.03
N VAL A 74 1.88 8.90 -4.83
CA VAL A 74 0.48 8.54 -5.06
C VAL A 74 -0.46 9.32 -4.13
N SER A 75 -0.11 9.46 -2.85
CA SER A 75 -0.90 10.26 -1.89
C SER A 75 -0.99 11.74 -2.29
N GLY A 76 0.11 12.31 -2.80
CA GLY A 76 0.14 13.69 -3.28
C GLY A 76 -0.70 13.92 -4.55
N MET A 77 -0.90 12.90 -5.38
CA MET A 77 -1.71 13.03 -6.60
C MET A 77 -3.16 13.41 -6.31
N ASP A 78 -3.71 13.01 -5.16
CA ASP A 78 -5.09 13.37 -4.81
C ASP A 78 -5.22 14.87 -4.51
N VAL A 79 -4.18 15.49 -3.93
CA VAL A 79 -4.10 16.95 -3.78
C VAL A 79 -4.06 17.62 -5.16
N VAL A 80 -3.20 17.13 -6.07
CA VAL A 80 -3.08 17.68 -7.42
C VAL A 80 -4.41 17.59 -8.18
N LYS A 81 -5.08 16.43 -8.16
CA LYS A 81 -6.40 16.26 -8.77
C LYS A 81 -7.41 17.26 -8.22
N THR A 82 -7.43 17.44 -6.90
CA THR A 82 -8.32 18.40 -6.24
C THR A 82 -8.00 19.85 -6.66
N CYS A 83 -6.71 20.20 -6.82
CA CYS A 83 -6.30 21.51 -7.30
C CYS A 83 -6.82 21.83 -8.71
N LEU A 84 -7.12 20.83 -9.54
CA LEU A 84 -7.66 21.06 -10.89
C LEU A 84 -9.04 21.72 -10.86
N ASN A 85 -9.82 21.51 -9.79
CA ASN A 85 -11.12 22.17 -9.61
C ASN A 85 -10.99 23.71 -9.54
N ALA A 86 -9.81 24.25 -9.22
CA ALA A 86 -9.57 25.70 -9.26
C ALA A 86 -9.58 26.27 -10.69
N TYR A 87 -9.46 25.41 -11.70
CA TYR A 87 -9.47 25.77 -13.12
C TYR A 87 -10.72 25.25 -13.85
N GLU A 88 -11.61 24.54 -13.16
CA GLU A 88 -12.92 24.23 -13.70
C GLU A 88 -13.74 25.53 -13.79
N THR A 89 -13.93 26.01 -15.01
CA THR A 89 -14.96 27.02 -15.28
C THR A 89 -16.26 26.29 -15.57
N GLU A 90 -17.37 26.71 -14.96
CA GLU A 90 -18.70 26.31 -15.43
C GLU A 90 -18.78 26.66 -16.93
N ASP A 91 -18.65 25.66 -17.80
CA ASP A 91 -19.16 25.79 -19.15
C ASP A 91 -20.69 25.77 -18.99
N ASN A 92 -21.25 26.95 -18.69
CA ASN A 92 -22.63 27.26 -18.98
C ASN A 92 -22.73 27.25 -20.50
N GLY A 93 -22.74 26.03 -21.04
CA GLY A 93 -23.11 25.71 -22.41
C GLY A 93 -24.47 26.33 -22.61
N LYS A 94 -24.46 27.55 -23.14
CA LYS A 94 -25.59 28.13 -23.84
C LYS A 94 -25.90 27.17 -24.98
N MET A 95 -26.80 26.25 -24.70
CA MET A 95 -27.62 25.57 -25.71
C MET A 95 -28.85 26.43 -25.98
#